data_AF-A0A8R2NNN1-F1
#
_entry.id   AF-A0A8R2NNN1-F1
#
_cell.length_a   1.000
_cell.length_b   1.000
_cell.length_c   1.000
_cell.angle_alpha   90.00
_cell.angle_beta   90.00
_cell.angle_gamma   90.00
#
_symmetry.space_group_name_H-M   'P 1'
#
loop_
_entity.id
_entity.type
_entity.pdbx_description
1 polymer ?
#
loop_
_entity_poly.entity_id
_entity_poly.type
_entity_poly.pdbx_seq_one_letter_code
_entity_poly.pdbx_strand_id
1 'polypeptide(L)'
;MILIQLIPKHIIHIDDKMINTVTETIVTHYKFDDEALEESQLKSEIELWKEKWNRIKSEDGVVLTDALTSMDQCNEILYPNIKKILHIIACLPVSVASAERSFSTLRRLKTWLRSNMGEERLVGLALLNIHRHRTVEVDEVIDLFAGSKKRNLDFVI
;
A
#
# COMPACT_ATOMS: atom_id res chain seq x y z
N MET A 1 4.07 -1.94 -12.39
CA MET A 1 3.27 -2.45 -11.26
C MET A 1 3.23 -3.98 -11.36
N ILE A 2 4.37 -4.63 -11.06
CA ILE A 2 4.64 -6.06 -11.29
C ILE A 2 3.73 -6.97 -10.44
N LEU A 3 3.26 -6.47 -9.30
CA LEU A 3 2.40 -7.22 -8.39
C LEU A 3 1.04 -7.62 -8.97
N ILE A 4 0.39 -6.84 -9.85
CA ILE A 4 -0.94 -7.25 -10.38
C ILE A 4 -0.87 -8.43 -11.34
N GLN A 5 0.34 -8.85 -11.73
CA GLN A 5 0.54 -10.10 -12.43
C GLN A 5 0.05 -11.33 -11.62
N LEU A 6 -0.03 -11.22 -10.29
CA LEU A 6 -0.56 -12.28 -9.41
C LEU A 6 -2.10 -12.37 -9.41
N ILE A 7 -2.82 -11.41 -10.01
CA ILE A 7 -4.28 -11.48 -10.13
C ILE A 7 -4.65 -12.60 -11.12
N PRO A 8 -5.69 -13.42 -10.83
CA PRO A 8 -6.08 -14.57 -11.65
C PRO A 8 -6.24 -14.28 -13.15
N LYS A 9 -6.81 -13.13 -13.51
CA LYS A 9 -6.89 -12.66 -14.90
C LYS A 9 -5.53 -12.60 -15.61
N HIS A 10 -4.47 -12.22 -14.91
CA HIS A 10 -3.15 -12.04 -15.46
C HIS A 10 -2.31 -13.31 -15.37
N ILE A 11 -2.39 -14.03 -14.24
CA ILE A 11 -1.50 -15.18 -13.96
C ILE A 11 -1.61 -16.34 -14.95
N ILE A 12 -2.81 -16.52 -15.53
CA ILE A 12 -3.10 -17.53 -16.57
C ILE A 12 -2.21 -17.34 -17.81
N HIS A 13 -1.81 -16.11 -18.11
CA HIS A 13 -1.10 -15.74 -19.33
C HIS A 13 0.41 -15.51 -19.12
N ILE A 14 0.94 -15.79 -17.92
CA ILE A 14 2.33 -15.50 -17.58
C ILE A 14 3.25 -16.64 -18.02
N ASP A 15 4.33 -16.29 -18.73
CA ASP A 15 5.42 -17.19 -19.09
C ASP A 15 6.33 -17.50 -17.90
N ASP A 16 6.99 -18.65 -17.89
CA ASP A 16 7.87 -19.07 -16.79
C ASP A 16 9.04 -18.10 -16.54
N LYS A 17 9.50 -17.43 -17.60
CA LYS A 17 10.51 -16.36 -17.49
C LYS A 17 10.00 -15.17 -16.66
N MET A 18 8.74 -14.78 -16.87
CA MET A 18 8.09 -13.72 -16.10
C MET A 18 7.82 -14.16 -14.67
N ILE A 19 7.50 -15.44 -14.42
CA ILE A 19 7.37 -15.98 -13.06
C ILE A 19 8.67 -15.80 -12.28
N ASN A 20 9.82 -16.12 -12.88
CA ASN A 20 11.12 -15.92 -12.22
C ASN A 20 11.37 -14.43 -11.93
N THR A 21 11.14 -13.53 -12.90
CA THR A 21 11.30 -12.08 -12.68
C THR A 21 10.38 -11.54 -11.59
N VAL A 22 9.12 -12.01 -11.53
CA VAL A 22 8.16 -11.64 -10.48
C VAL A 22 8.65 -12.15 -9.12
N THR A 23 9.14 -13.38 -9.05
CA THR A 23 9.63 -13.99 -7.81
C THR A 23 10.86 -13.24 -7.28
N GLU A 24 11.87 -13.02 -8.13
CA GLU A 24 13.08 -12.26 -7.80
C GLU A 24 12.75 -10.84 -7.33
N THR A 25 11.86 -10.14 -8.04
CA THR A 25 11.47 -8.76 -7.66
C THR A 25 10.70 -8.72 -6.35
N ILE A 26 9.85 -9.70 -6.07
CA ILE A 26 9.11 -9.77 -4.80
C ILE A 26 10.06 -10.06 -3.64
N VAL A 27 10.94 -11.06 -3.76
CA VAL A 27 11.92 -11.41 -2.73
C VAL A 27 12.89 -10.25 -2.45
N THR A 28 13.28 -9.49 -3.49
CA THR A 28 14.22 -8.38 -3.35
C THR A 28 13.58 -7.13 -2.72
N HIS A 29 12.34 -6.80 -3.10
CA HIS A 29 11.70 -5.54 -2.72
C HIS A 29 10.71 -5.64 -1.56
N TYR A 30 10.18 -6.83 -1.27
CA TYR A 30 9.18 -7.05 -0.22
C TYR A 30 9.74 -7.99 0.85
N LYS A 31 9.99 -7.44 2.03
CA LYS A 31 10.29 -8.21 3.25
C LYS A 31 9.03 -8.24 4.10
N PHE A 32 8.57 -9.43 4.46
CA PHE A 32 7.39 -9.62 5.30
C PHE A 32 7.84 -9.98 6.72
N ASP A 33 7.44 -9.19 7.73
CA ASP A 33 7.66 -9.45 9.16
C ASP A 33 9.06 -9.95 9.56
N ASP A 34 10.12 -9.34 9.02
CA ASP A 34 11.54 -9.71 9.26
C ASP A 34 11.94 -11.15 8.88
N GLU A 35 11.05 -11.95 8.30
CA GLU A 35 11.35 -13.25 7.72
C GLU A 35 11.73 -13.09 6.23
N ALA A 36 12.84 -13.70 5.85
CA ALA A 36 13.25 -13.79 4.46
C ALA A 36 12.26 -14.69 3.71
N LEU A 37 11.66 -14.15 2.66
CA LEU A 37 10.80 -14.91 1.77
C LEU A 37 11.65 -15.93 1.00
N GLU A 38 11.41 -17.23 1.19
CA GLU A 38 12.09 -18.26 0.41
C GLU A 38 11.59 -18.25 -1.04
N GLU A 39 12.49 -17.96 -1.98
CA GLU A 39 12.19 -17.88 -3.41
C GLU A 39 11.57 -19.17 -3.95
N SER A 40 12.07 -20.32 -3.49
CA SER A 40 11.57 -21.65 -3.86
C SER A 40 10.11 -21.86 -3.43
N GLN A 41 9.75 -21.45 -2.21
CA GLN A 41 8.39 -21.56 -1.69
C GLN A 41 7.44 -20.67 -2.49
N LEU A 42 7.80 -19.40 -2.68
CA LEU A 42 6.98 -18.46 -3.45
C LEU A 42 6.75 -18.94 -4.88
N LYS A 43 7.79 -19.45 -5.55
CA LYS A 43 7.67 -19.97 -6.91
C LYS A 43 6.69 -21.15 -6.99
N SER A 44 6.81 -22.09 -6.05
CA SER A 44 5.91 -23.24 -5.99
C SER A 44 4.45 -22.84 -5.74
N GLU A 45 4.20 -21.84 -4.87
CA GLU A 45 2.87 -21.29 -4.66
C GLU A 45 2.31 -20.64 -5.93
N ILE A 46 3.13 -19.87 -6.67
CA ILE A 46 2.72 -19.19 -7.91
C ILE A 46 2.33 -20.22 -8.98
N GLU A 47 3.10 -21.29 -9.13
CA GLU A 47 2.80 -22.38 -10.08
C GLU A 47 1.49 -23.08 -9.71
N LEU A 48 1.30 -23.44 -8.43
CA LEU A 48 0.06 -24.05 -7.94
C LEU A 48 -1.16 -23.12 -8.11
N TRP A 49 -0.96 -21.82 -7.92
CA TRP A 49 -2.00 -20.82 -8.11
C TRP A 49 -2.37 -20.66 -9.58
N LYS A 50 -1.38 -20.64 -10.48
CA LYS A 50 -1.58 -20.64 -11.94
C LYS A 50 -2.37 -21.86 -12.39
N GLU A 51 -2.00 -23.05 -11.94
CA GLU A 51 -2.69 -24.31 -12.26
C GLU A 51 -4.15 -24.32 -11.78
N LYS A 52 -4.41 -23.82 -10.56
CA LYS A 52 -5.78 -23.68 -10.03
C LYS A 52 -6.65 -22.86 -10.97
N TRP A 53 -6.16 -21.71 -11.44
CA TRP A 53 -6.92 -20.82 -12.32
C TRP A 53 -7.02 -21.30 -13.76
N ASN A 54 -6.00 -22.01 -14.26
CA ASN A 54 -6.06 -22.72 -15.54
C ASN A 54 -7.14 -23.81 -15.55
N ARG A 55 -7.30 -24.54 -14.44
CA ARG A 55 -8.36 -25.54 -14.28
C ARG A 55 -9.74 -24.88 -14.30
N ILE A 56 -9.93 -23.82 -13.51
CA ILE A 56 -11.20 -23.08 -13.45
C ILE A 56 -11.57 -22.51 -14.83
N LYS A 57 -10.59 -21.99 -15.58
CA LYS A 57 -10.81 -21.50 -16.96
C LYS A 57 -11.19 -22.62 -17.93
N SER A 58 -10.58 -23.80 -17.80
CA SER A 58 -10.89 -24.97 -18.63
C SER A 58 -12.29 -25.55 -18.35
N GLU A 59 -12.81 -25.33 -17.14
CA GLU A 59 -14.16 -25.73 -16.72
C GLU A 59 -15.23 -24.65 -17.00
N ASP A 60 -14.95 -23.68 -17.87
CA ASP A 60 -15.80 -22.50 -18.15
C ASP A 60 -16.18 -21.67 -16.90
N GLY A 61 -15.35 -21.73 -15.86
CA GLY A 61 -15.52 -20.98 -14.62
C GLY A 61 -15.15 -19.50 -14.73
N VAL A 62 -15.68 -18.69 -13.81
CA VAL A 62 -15.43 -17.25 -13.77
C VAL A 62 -14.02 -16.97 -13.25
N VAL A 63 -13.15 -16.42 -14.11
CA VAL A 63 -11.83 -15.93 -13.73
C VAL A 63 -11.96 -14.59 -13.01
N LEU A 64 -11.40 -14.49 -11.81
CA LEU A 64 -11.49 -13.27 -11.01
C LEU A 64 -10.62 -12.15 -11.57
N THR A 65 -11.18 -10.94 -11.61
CA THR A 65 -10.50 -9.74 -12.11
C THR A 65 -9.96 -8.85 -11.00
N ASP A 66 -10.47 -9.01 -9.78
CA ASP A 66 -10.23 -8.09 -8.68
C ASP A 66 -9.39 -8.75 -7.59
N ALA A 67 -8.44 -7.98 -7.03
CA ALA A 67 -7.58 -8.47 -5.95
C ALA A 67 -8.38 -8.87 -4.70
N LEU A 68 -9.50 -8.18 -4.41
CA LEU A 68 -10.35 -8.44 -3.25
C LEU A 68 -11.07 -9.80 -3.35
N THR A 69 -11.70 -10.08 -4.49
CA THR A 69 -12.37 -11.37 -4.71
C THR A 69 -11.35 -12.51 -4.80
N SER A 70 -10.18 -12.22 -5.37
CA SER A 70 -9.06 -13.17 -5.44
C SER A 70 -8.52 -13.54 -4.06
N MET A 71 -8.48 -12.57 -3.14
CA MET A 71 -8.07 -12.79 -1.75
C MET A 71 -9.05 -13.69 -1.00
N ASP A 72 -10.36 -13.52 -1.22
CA ASP A 72 -11.40 -14.33 -0.55
C ASP A 72 -11.33 -15.81 -0.96
N GLN A 73 -10.97 -16.09 -2.23
CA GLN A 73 -10.77 -17.45 -2.73
C GLN A 73 -9.35 -18.01 -2.48
N CYS A 74 -8.48 -17.24 -1.83
CA CYS A 74 -7.11 -17.64 -1.52
C CYS A 74 -7.07 -18.35 -0.16
N ASN A 75 -6.77 -19.65 -0.18
CA ASN A 75 -6.59 -20.41 1.05
C ASN A 75 -5.23 -20.07 1.68
N GLU A 76 -5.26 -19.56 2.90
CA GLU A 76 -4.09 -19.11 3.66
C GLU A 76 -3.08 -20.22 3.95
N ILE A 77 -3.52 -21.47 4.03
CA ILE A 77 -2.67 -22.63 4.31
C ILE A 77 -1.89 -23.03 3.04
N LEU A 78 -2.52 -22.92 1.88
CA LEU A 78 -1.93 -23.35 0.60
C LEU A 78 -1.12 -22.24 -0.09
N TYR A 79 -1.49 -20.98 0.16
CA TYR A 79 -0.93 -19.83 -0.53
C TYR A 79 -0.64 -18.66 0.44
N PRO A 80 0.12 -18.89 1.53
CA PRO A 80 0.36 -17.87 2.55
C PRO A 80 1.02 -16.61 1.97
N ASN A 81 2.00 -16.77 1.06
CA ASN A 81 2.74 -15.66 0.51
C ASN A 81 1.93 -14.90 -0.54
N ILE A 82 1.21 -15.62 -1.40
CA ILE A 82 0.30 -14.99 -2.37
C ILE A 82 -0.82 -14.21 -1.66
N LYS A 83 -1.37 -14.72 -0.55
CA LYS A 83 -2.39 -14.01 0.24
C LYS A 83 -1.85 -12.69 0.80
N LYS A 84 -0.64 -12.69 1.38
CA LYS A 84 0.03 -11.46 1.85
C LYS A 84 0.22 -10.46 0.71
N ILE A 85 0.64 -10.92 -0.47
CA ILE A 85 0.83 -10.06 -1.64
C ILE A 85 -0.50 -9.50 -2.17
N LEU A 86 -1.55 -10.33 -2.25
CA LEU A 86 -2.89 -9.88 -2.63
C LEU A 86 -3.43 -8.83 -1.66
N HIS A 87 -3.14 -8.98 -0.36
CA HIS A 87 -3.46 -7.97 0.64
C HIS A 87 -2.73 -6.65 0.40
N ILE A 88 -1.44 -6.69 0.06
CA ILE A 88 -0.69 -5.48 -0.34
C ILE A 88 -1.31 -4.85 -1.58
N ILE A 89 -1.67 -5.63 -2.60
CA ILE A 89 -2.31 -5.12 -3.82
C ILE A 89 -3.65 -4.46 -3.52
N ALA A 90 -4.43 -5.02 -2.60
CA ALA A 90 -5.70 -4.46 -2.16
C ALA A 90 -5.54 -3.17 -1.32
N CYS A 91 -4.45 -3.05 -0.56
CA CYS A 91 -4.13 -1.87 0.24
C CYS A 91 -3.43 -0.76 -0.57
N LEU A 92 -2.70 -1.13 -1.64
CA LEU A 92 -2.15 -0.16 -2.57
C LEU A 92 -3.33 0.58 -3.20
N PRO A 93 -3.36 1.92 -3.16
CA PRO A 93 -4.46 2.69 -3.69
C PRO A 93 -4.49 2.55 -5.22
N VAL A 94 -5.18 1.53 -5.72
CA VAL A 94 -5.64 1.46 -7.12
C VAL A 94 -6.73 2.51 -7.36
N SER A 95 -7.33 3.06 -6.29
CA SER A 95 -8.32 4.13 -6.39
C SER A 95 -7.68 5.50 -6.16
N VAL A 96 -7.69 6.28 -7.23
CA VAL A 96 -7.50 7.74 -7.26
C VAL A 96 -8.39 8.44 -6.22
N ALA A 97 -9.48 7.81 -5.76
CA ALA A 97 -10.47 8.34 -4.81
C ALA A 97 -9.91 8.74 -3.43
N SER A 98 -8.98 7.98 -2.84
CA SER A 98 -8.41 8.36 -1.53
C SER A 98 -7.44 9.54 -1.67
N ALA A 99 -6.71 9.59 -2.78
CA ALA A 99 -5.92 10.75 -3.17
C ALA A 99 -6.84 11.95 -3.47
N GLU A 100 -7.96 11.78 -4.19
CA GLU A 100 -8.95 12.84 -4.48
C GLU A 100 -9.61 13.40 -3.22
N ARG A 101 -9.97 12.55 -2.25
CA ARG A 101 -10.48 13.02 -0.94
C ARG A 101 -9.41 13.81 -0.20
N SER A 102 -8.16 13.35 -0.22
CA SER A 102 -7.02 14.06 0.38
C SER A 102 -6.73 15.38 -0.34
N PHE A 103 -6.80 15.42 -1.67
CA PHE A 103 -6.62 16.63 -2.47
C PHE A 103 -7.79 17.60 -2.31
N SER A 104 -9.02 17.12 -2.17
CA SER A 104 -10.21 17.94 -1.90
C SER A 104 -10.13 18.57 -0.51
N THR A 105 -9.73 17.81 0.51
CA THR A 105 -9.52 18.34 1.86
C THR A 105 -8.34 19.31 1.92
N LEU A 106 -7.21 19.01 1.27
CA LEU A 106 -6.09 19.93 1.09
C LEU A 106 -6.49 21.20 0.35
N ARG A 107 -7.29 21.10 -0.70
CA ARG A 107 -7.83 22.25 -1.42
C ARG A 107 -8.69 23.11 -0.52
N ARG A 108 -9.57 22.52 0.30
CA ARG A 108 -10.35 23.27 1.31
C ARG A 108 -9.45 23.92 2.35
N LEU A 109 -8.43 23.22 2.87
CA LEU A 109 -7.45 23.77 3.82
C LEU A 109 -6.68 24.97 3.22
N LYS A 110 -6.20 24.83 1.97
CA LYS A 110 -5.43 25.85 1.24
C LYS A 110 -6.26 27.06 0.81
N THR A 111 -7.52 26.84 0.42
CA THR A 111 -8.42 27.93 0.01
C THR A 111 -8.99 28.67 1.22
N TRP A 112 -9.21 28.00 2.35
CA TRP A 112 -9.78 28.61 3.55
C TRP A 112 -8.74 29.41 4.37
N LEU A 113 -7.49 28.94 4.44
CA LEU A 113 -6.37 29.65 5.08
C LEU A 113 -5.40 30.20 4.03
N ARG A 114 -5.65 31.45 3.57
CA ARG A 114 -4.73 32.41 2.90
C ARG A 114 -3.57 31.80 2.06
N SER A 115 -3.51 32.19 0.79
CA SER A 115 -2.56 31.81 -0.27
C SER A 115 -1.05 32.06 -0.03
N ASN A 116 -0.60 32.27 1.21
CA ASN A 116 0.80 32.54 1.54
C ASN A 116 1.34 31.69 2.72
N MET A 117 0.76 30.50 2.94
CA MET A 117 1.23 29.57 3.98
C MET A 117 2.38 28.69 3.46
N GLY A 118 3.44 28.53 4.25
CA GLY A 118 4.55 27.63 3.94
C GLY A 118 4.17 26.15 4.03
N GLU A 119 4.88 25.31 3.28
CA GLU A 119 4.59 23.87 3.14
C GLU A 119 4.60 23.12 4.49
N GLU A 120 5.51 23.45 5.41
CA GLU A 120 5.57 22.79 6.73
C GLU A 120 4.26 22.96 7.52
N ARG A 121 3.71 24.17 7.54
CA ARG A 121 2.45 24.46 8.25
C ARG A 121 1.26 23.79 7.55
N LEU A 122 1.27 23.73 6.22
CA LEU A 122 0.23 23.06 5.45
C LEU A 122 0.20 21.55 5.75
N VAL A 123 1.37 20.91 5.73
CA VAL A 123 1.51 19.48 6.03
C VAL A 123 1.06 19.19 7.46
N GLY A 124 1.48 20.00 8.44
CA GLY A 124 1.05 19.85 9.84
C GLY A 124 -0.46 19.95 10.02
N LEU A 125 -1.11 20.93 9.39
CA LEU A 125 -2.58 21.09 9.45
C LEU A 125 -3.32 19.96 8.72
N ALA A 126 -2.77 19.47 7.61
CA ALA A 126 -3.34 18.34 6.89
C ALA A 126 -3.30 17.06 7.74
N LEU A 127 -2.17 16.77 8.39
CA LEU A 127 -2.02 15.65 9.33
C LEU A 127 -3.02 15.73 10.49
N LEU A 128 -3.15 16.90 11.13
CA LEU A 128 -4.12 17.11 12.20
C LEU A 128 -5.57 16.90 11.74
N ASN A 129 -5.90 17.30 10.50
CA ASN A 129 -7.25 17.13 9.96
C ASN A 129 -7.56 15.67 9.59
N ILE A 130 -6.59 14.95 9.00
CA ILE A 130 -6.72 13.52 8.65
C ILE A 130 -6.82 12.67 9.92
N HIS A 131 -5.99 12.96 10.92
CA HIS A 131 -5.93 12.22 12.18
C HIS A 131 -6.72 12.90 13.31
N ARG A 132 -7.86 13.53 13.00
CA ARG A 132 -8.70 14.24 13.99
C ARG A 132 -9.13 13.35 15.18
N HIS A 133 -9.19 12.04 14.99
CA HIS A 133 -9.56 11.07 16.04
C HIS A 133 -8.43 10.83 17.05
N ARG A 134 -7.19 11.23 16.76
CA ARG A 134 -6.11 11.22 17.73
C ARG A 134 -6.19 12.49 18.58
N THR A 135 -6.28 12.32 19.89
CA THR A 135 -6.14 13.44 20.83
C THR A 135 -4.67 13.85 20.88
N VAL A 136 -4.43 15.16 20.92
CA VAL A 136 -3.10 15.72 21.10
C VAL A 136 -3.06 16.24 22.53
N GLU A 137 -2.22 15.62 23.37
CA GLU A 137 -2.02 16.04 24.75
C GLU A 137 -1.24 17.36 24.76
N VAL A 138 -1.87 18.41 25.27
CA VAL A 138 -1.33 19.78 25.21
C VAL A 138 -0.04 19.89 26.02
N ASP A 139 0.04 19.20 27.15
CA ASP A 139 1.20 19.22 28.04
C ASP A 139 2.44 18.60 27.37
N GLU A 140 2.28 17.48 26.64
CA GLU A 140 3.38 16.87 25.87
C GLU A 140 3.90 17.82 24.78
N VAL A 141 3.00 18.55 24.12
CA VAL A 141 3.39 19.54 23.10
C VAL A 141 4.16 20.70 23.72
N ILE A 142 3.73 21.16 24.90
CA ILE A 142 4.42 22.23 25.65
C ILE A 142 5.82 21.78 26.05
N ASP A 143 5.97 20.58 26.61
CA ASP A 143 7.27 20.05 27.03
C ASP A 143 8.21 19.84 25.84
N LEU A 144 7.70 19.31 24.72
CA LEU A 144 8.47 19.13 23.49
C LEU A 144 8.91 20.46 22.86
N PHE A 145 8.03 21.47 22.91
CA PHE A 145 8.36 22.82 22.49
C PHE A 145 9.40 23.47 23.43
N ALA A 146 9.25 23.32 24.74
CA ALA A 146 10.18 23.85 25.74
C ALA A 146 11.59 23.24 25.60
N GLY A 147 11.68 21.96 25.24
CA GLY A 147 12.93 21.26 24.94
C GLY A 147 13.61 21.65 23.62
N SER A 148 12.90 22.33 22.71
CA SER A 148 13.44 22.72 21.41
C SER A 148 14.39 23.92 21.52
N LYS A 149 15.68 23.72 21.15
CA LYS A 149 16.76 24.71 21.34
C LYS A 149 16.68 25.98 20.47
N LYS A 150 15.87 25.99 19.41
CA LYS A 150 15.64 27.16 18.53
C LYS A 150 14.44 27.98 19.04
N ARG A 151 14.68 28.84 20.03
CA ARG A 151 13.65 29.71 20.65
C ARG A 151 13.68 31.15 20.13
N ASN A 152 14.67 31.50 19.30
CA ASN A 152 14.84 32.84 18.77
C ASN A 152 14.46 32.84 17.29
N LEU A 153 13.56 33.74 16.90
CA LEU A 153 13.38 34.14 15.51
C LEU A 153 14.51 35.12 15.19
N ASP A 154 15.44 34.75 14.31
CA ASP A 154 16.41 35.70 13.77
C ASP A 154 15.63 36.66 12.86
N PHE A 155 15.28 37.83 13.40
CA PHE A 155 14.78 38.91 12.57
C PHE A 155 15.95 39.43 11.74
N VAL A 156 15.99 39.02 10.47
CA VAL A 156 16.83 39.66 9.47
C VAL A 156 16.20 41.04 9.23
N ILE A 157 16.81 42.08 9.81
CA ILE A 157 16.53 43.49 9.53
C ILE A 157 17.37 43.93 8.33
#